data_AF-A0A1F6BJD1-F1
#
_entry.id   AF-A0A1F6BJD1-F1
#
_cell.length_a   1.000
_cell.length_b   1.000
_cell.length_c   1.000
_cell.angle_alpha   90.00
_cell.angle_beta   90.00
_cell.angle_gamma   90.00
#
_symmetry.space_group_name_H-M   'P 1'
#
loop_
_entity.id
_entity.type
_entity.pdbx_description
1 polymer ?
#
loop_
_entity_poly.entity_id
_entity_poly.type
_entity_poly.pdbx_seq_one_letter_code
_entity_poly.pdbx_strand_id
1 'polypeptide(L)'
;MTKMPSGKFLIPQNITFIDLETTGSHVAKSQIIEIGLIRTENGKVVKKYSKLVRPITNINPFVLDLTGISYEELDKAETFDLIGSEVLEIIKDSIIAAHNIRFDYGILRQEFARIGIQYTSKHFCTIKLSKLLYPDLRNYNLDHLIAHFNLEVAKRHRAFDDAKAIWDIFKLSKKNSGLKKFEKALKVALKEPSVPLNIAKEELDNLPESTGVYIFYDRKGMPLYIGKSINIRDRVKSHFSRDYLSPRDLNISRQIKSIEFHKTAGELGALFLESLLIKKLQPVYNRKLRLSRKLIAVKKTESSKGIYTFNIAEVSSINTDDLENLLRIFRSKSQAQDFLYTLAYEFQLCPKFLGLEKSDTACFSYHLNKCRGICLDKENKLKYNLRFLEAFTKYRIKPWPFTGPIMIKEEAEDGESFLIDHFLSNTSNLRKVTTLKETFLNQALA
;
A
#
# COMPACT_ATOMS: atom_id res chain seq x y z
N MET A 1 10.21 47.99 -20.77
CA MET A 1 10.62 46.60 -20.47
C MET A 1 12.12 46.57 -20.23
N THR A 2 12.55 46.82 -19.00
CA THR A 2 13.95 46.75 -18.57
C THR A 2 14.31 45.29 -18.32
N LYS A 3 15.19 44.73 -19.15
CA LYS A 3 15.81 43.42 -18.94
C LYS A 3 16.48 43.40 -17.56
N MET A 4 16.09 42.48 -16.69
CA MET A 4 16.86 42.18 -15.48
C MET A 4 18.23 41.62 -15.88
N PRO A 5 19.35 42.10 -15.31
CA PRO A 5 20.66 41.51 -15.53
C PRO A 5 20.69 40.07 -15.02
N SER A 6 21.45 39.20 -15.69
CA SER A 6 21.73 37.82 -15.29
C SER A 6 22.38 37.76 -13.90
N GLY A 7 21.56 37.69 -12.86
CA GLY A 7 21.99 37.66 -11.46
C GLY A 7 22.76 36.38 -11.10
N LYS A 8 23.95 36.53 -10.51
CA LYS A 8 24.69 35.45 -9.85
C LYS A 8 23.78 34.76 -8.82
N PHE A 9 23.66 33.45 -8.88
CA PHE A 9 22.95 32.68 -7.86
C PHE A 9 23.79 32.68 -6.58
N LEU A 10 23.30 33.34 -5.54
CA LEU A 10 23.93 33.33 -4.22
C LEU A 10 23.39 32.17 -3.39
N ILE A 11 24.27 31.49 -2.66
CA ILE A 11 23.88 30.47 -1.67
C ILE A 11 22.89 31.14 -0.70
N PRO A 12 21.75 30.48 -0.38
CA PRO A 12 20.79 31.01 0.57
C PRO A 12 21.47 31.40 1.88
N GLN A 13 21.17 32.59 2.39
CA GLN A 13 21.78 33.10 3.62
C GLN A 13 21.32 32.30 4.84
N ASN A 14 20.08 31.85 4.83
CA ASN A 14 19.37 31.28 5.97
C ASN A 14 18.97 29.83 5.66
N ILE A 15 19.69 28.87 6.25
CA ILE A 15 19.44 27.44 6.05
C ILE A 15 19.32 26.76 7.41
N THR A 16 18.27 25.98 7.61
CA THR A 16 18.12 25.12 8.78
C THR A 16 18.24 23.67 8.37
N PHE A 17 19.25 23.00 8.91
CA PHE A 17 19.46 21.56 8.76
C PHE A 17 18.63 20.83 9.79
N ILE A 18 17.83 19.88 9.34
CA ILE A 18 16.91 19.10 10.18
C ILE A 18 17.12 17.61 9.95
N ASP A 19 16.96 16.86 11.02
CA ASP A 19 16.74 15.42 11.01
C ASP A 19 15.71 15.10 12.11
N LEU A 20 14.89 14.07 11.90
CA LEU A 20 13.80 13.68 12.78
C LEU A 20 13.84 12.19 13.07
N GLU A 21 13.78 11.83 14.35
CA GLU A 21 13.38 10.48 14.74
C GLU A 21 11.87 10.42 14.92
N THR A 22 11.25 9.32 14.50
CA THR A 22 9.78 9.26 14.37
C THR A 22 9.22 7.91 14.76
N THR A 23 7.92 7.85 15.12
CA THR A 23 7.24 6.61 15.56
C THR A 23 7.17 5.51 14.49
N GLY A 24 7.52 5.82 13.23
CA GLY A 24 7.57 4.85 12.15
C GLY A 24 7.93 5.49 10.80
N SER A 25 7.96 4.68 9.75
CA SER A 25 8.40 5.11 8.42
C SER A 25 7.30 5.71 7.54
N HIS A 26 6.05 5.88 8.00
CA HIS A 26 4.96 6.37 7.16
C HIS A 26 4.56 7.80 7.52
N VAL A 27 4.97 8.78 6.72
CA VAL A 27 4.69 10.22 6.93
C VAL A 27 3.30 10.47 7.52
N ALA A 28 2.23 10.08 6.80
CA ALA A 28 0.84 10.35 7.19
C ALA A 28 0.39 9.80 8.55
N LYS A 29 1.09 8.80 9.11
CA LYS A 29 0.75 8.14 10.38
C LYS A 29 1.81 8.36 11.47
N SER A 30 3.01 8.76 11.08
CA SER A 30 4.12 8.95 12.00
C SER A 30 3.99 10.24 12.79
N GLN A 31 4.61 10.26 13.96
CA GLN A 31 4.81 11.44 14.78
C GLN A 31 6.29 11.59 15.13
N ILE A 32 6.72 12.81 15.41
CA ILE A 32 8.09 13.10 15.84
C ILE A 32 8.29 12.55 17.26
N ILE A 33 9.43 11.90 17.50
CA ILE A 33 9.88 11.48 18.83
C ILE A 33 11.21 12.15 19.25
N GLU A 34 12.00 12.64 18.29
CA GLU A 34 13.14 13.52 18.53
C GLU A 34 13.28 14.49 17.35
N ILE A 35 13.58 15.75 17.64
CA ILE A 35 13.87 16.78 16.64
C ILE A 35 15.29 17.33 16.83
N GLY A 36 16.08 17.31 15.76
CA GLY A 36 17.41 17.90 15.71
C GLY A 36 17.47 19.02 14.68
N LEU A 37 17.84 20.25 15.10
CA LEU A 37 17.97 21.40 14.21
C LEU A 37 19.33 22.08 14.36
N ILE A 38 19.89 22.50 13.23
CA ILE A 38 21.01 23.42 13.14
C ILE A 38 20.63 24.56 12.22
N ARG A 39 20.37 25.72 12.80
CA ARG A 39 20.13 26.96 12.08
C ARG A 39 21.45 27.61 11.73
N THR A 40 21.61 27.94 10.45
CA THR A 40 22.75 28.68 9.94
C THR A 40 22.32 29.98 9.28
N GLU A 41 23.09 31.03 9.54
CA GLU A 41 22.94 32.34 8.91
C GLU A 41 24.29 32.77 8.36
N ASN A 42 24.32 33.11 7.08
CA ASN A 42 25.54 33.43 6.33
C ASN A 42 26.64 32.35 6.46
N GLY A 43 26.22 31.09 6.54
CA GLY A 43 27.10 29.93 6.67
C GLY A 43 27.73 29.74 8.07
N LYS A 44 27.25 30.46 9.10
CA LYS A 44 27.64 30.25 10.50
C LYS A 44 26.47 29.67 11.27
N VAL A 45 26.74 28.75 12.20
CA VAL A 45 25.71 28.21 13.10
C VAL A 45 25.31 29.30 14.09
N VAL A 46 24.02 29.64 14.13
CA VAL A 46 23.47 30.63 15.08
C VAL A 46 22.54 30.02 16.13
N LYS A 47 21.97 28.83 15.85
CA LYS A 47 21.18 28.08 16.83
C LYS A 47 21.37 26.58 16.62
N LYS A 48 21.49 25.86 17.73
CA LYS A 48 21.43 24.40 17.85
C LYS A 48 20.21 24.07 18.69
N TYR A 49 19.44 23.07 18.29
CA TYR A 49 18.25 22.65 18.99
C TYR A 49 18.11 21.13 18.93
N SER A 50 17.85 20.51 20.07
CA SER A 50 17.62 19.08 20.19
C SER A 50 16.58 18.87 21.27
N LYS A 51 15.49 18.16 20.96
CA LYS A 51 14.45 17.88 21.94
C LYS A 51 13.78 16.54 21.65
N LEU A 52 13.55 15.76 22.70
CA LEU A 52 12.62 14.63 22.63
C LEU A 52 11.20 15.17 22.58
N VAL A 53 10.33 14.43 21.90
CA VAL A 53 8.92 14.80 21.71
C VAL A 53 8.06 13.61 22.09
N ARG A 54 7.11 13.81 22.99
CA ARG A 54 6.18 12.75 23.36
C ARG A 54 5.15 12.54 22.26
N PRO A 55 5.10 11.36 21.60
CA PRO A 55 4.05 11.07 20.63
C PRO A 55 2.73 10.76 21.33
N ILE A 56 1.63 10.92 20.59
CA ILE A 56 0.27 10.58 21.05
C ILE A 56 -0.10 9.15 20.61
N THR A 57 0.66 8.59 19.66
CA THR A 57 0.45 7.27 19.07
C THR A 57 1.39 6.23 19.66
N ASN A 58 0.97 4.97 19.63
CA ASN A 58 1.83 3.85 20.02
C ASN A 58 3.07 3.77 19.10
N ILE A 59 4.21 3.57 19.73
CA ILE A 59 5.51 3.42 19.06
C ILE A 59 5.78 1.94 18.83
N ASN A 60 6.28 1.60 17.65
CA ASN A 60 6.78 0.25 17.39
C ASN A 60 8.07 0.04 18.21
N PRO A 61 8.19 -1.03 19.03
CA PRO A 61 9.40 -1.29 19.82
C PRO A 61 10.71 -1.26 19.02
N PHE A 62 10.68 -1.68 17.75
CA PHE A 62 11.85 -1.63 16.87
C PHE A 62 12.44 -0.21 16.68
N VAL A 63 11.61 0.83 16.76
CA VAL A 63 12.06 2.23 16.63
C VAL A 63 12.88 2.65 17.85
N LEU A 64 12.48 2.22 19.04
CA LEU A 64 13.19 2.55 20.28
C LEU A 64 14.55 1.86 20.33
N ASP A 65 14.63 0.60 19.87
CA ASP A 65 15.89 -0.13 19.75
C ASP A 65 16.84 0.57 18.76
N LEU A 66 16.32 1.04 17.62
CA LEU A 66 17.12 1.69 16.58
C LEU A 66 17.68 3.05 17.02
N THR A 67 16.87 3.86 17.70
CA THR A 67 17.22 5.23 18.13
C THR A 67 17.94 5.27 19.48
N GLY A 68 17.78 4.21 20.28
CA GLY A 68 18.23 4.16 21.66
C GLY A 68 17.55 5.20 22.54
N ILE A 69 16.29 5.53 22.23
CA ILE A 69 15.41 6.38 23.04
C ILE A 69 14.49 5.47 23.84
N SER A 70 14.39 5.67 25.15
CA SER A 70 13.54 4.85 26.01
C SER A 70 12.10 5.38 26.12
N TYR A 71 11.15 4.51 26.47
CA TYR A 71 9.77 4.94 26.75
C TYR A 71 9.72 5.94 27.91
N GLU A 72 10.55 5.76 28.95
CA GLU A 72 10.61 6.65 30.10
C GLU A 72 11.13 8.06 29.74
N GLU A 73 12.05 8.16 28.79
CA GLU A 73 12.51 9.45 28.27
C GLU A 73 11.39 10.16 27.50
N LEU A 74 10.63 9.42 26.67
CA LEU A 74 9.51 9.98 25.90
C LEU A 74 8.33 10.36 26.77
N ASP A 75 8.04 9.61 27.84
CA ASP A 75 6.93 9.93 28.74
C ASP A 75 7.14 11.25 29.50
N LYS A 76 8.41 11.57 29.81
CA LYS A 76 8.85 12.84 30.42
C LYS A 76 8.98 13.99 29.42
N ALA A 77 8.98 13.70 28.12
CA ALA A 77 9.11 14.71 27.09
C ALA A 77 7.82 15.51 26.90
N GLU A 78 7.96 16.73 26.38
CA GLU A 78 6.83 17.56 25.99
C GLU A 78 6.23 17.07 24.67
N THR A 79 4.92 17.25 24.48
CA THR A 79 4.25 16.98 23.21
C THR A 79 4.55 18.08 22.18
N PHE A 80 4.33 17.79 20.89
CA PHE A 80 4.70 18.72 19.83
C PHE A 80 3.98 20.08 19.93
N ASP A 81 2.74 20.12 20.43
CA ASP A 81 1.96 21.34 20.65
C ASP A 81 2.61 22.31 21.65
N LEU A 82 3.36 21.80 22.63
CA LEU A 82 4.09 22.64 23.58
C LEU A 82 5.38 23.22 23.00
N ILE A 83 6.03 22.49 22.10
CA ILE A 83 7.33 22.90 21.53
C ILE A 83 7.20 23.55 20.14
N GLY A 84 6.04 23.46 19.50
CA GLY A 84 5.83 23.84 18.11
C GLY A 84 6.16 25.31 17.82
N SER A 85 5.81 26.22 18.73
CA SER A 85 6.14 27.65 18.60
C SER A 85 7.64 27.92 18.60
N GLU A 86 8.40 27.23 19.47
CA GLU A 86 9.86 27.33 19.54
C GLU A 86 10.50 26.77 18.26
N VAL A 87 10.04 25.61 17.80
CA VAL A 87 10.51 25.01 16.54
C VAL A 87 10.22 25.94 15.37
N LEU A 88 9.02 26.53 15.30
CA LEU A 88 8.62 27.45 14.24
C LEU A 88 9.51 28.69 14.19
N GLU A 89 9.85 29.26 15.36
CA GLU A 89 10.74 30.41 15.46
C GLU A 89 12.13 30.11 14.89
N ILE A 90 12.69 28.94 15.22
CA ILE A 90 14.02 28.51 14.75
C ILE A 90 14.05 28.31 13.23
N ILE A 91 12.98 27.77 12.65
CA ILE A 91 12.91 27.47 11.22
C ILE A 91 12.31 28.61 10.39
N LYS A 92 11.88 29.70 11.02
CA LYS A 92 11.28 30.85 10.35
C LYS A 92 12.26 31.45 9.34
N ASP A 93 11.72 31.85 8.18
CA ASP A 93 12.49 32.50 7.10
C ASP A 93 13.78 31.75 6.73
N SER A 94 13.73 30.42 6.81
CA SER A 94 14.81 29.48 6.50
C SER A 94 14.48 28.62 5.29
N ILE A 95 15.52 28.20 4.57
CA ILE A 95 15.42 27.05 3.68
C ILE A 95 15.71 25.79 4.49
N ILE A 96 14.82 24.79 4.42
CA ILE A 96 15.00 23.52 5.13
C ILE A 96 15.89 22.59 4.33
N ALA A 97 16.90 22.02 4.99
CA ALA A 97 17.80 21.04 4.41
C ALA A 97 17.75 19.76 5.24
N ALA A 98 17.48 18.63 4.60
CA ALA A 98 17.50 17.32 5.27
C ALA A 98 18.04 16.25 4.33
N HIS A 99 18.52 15.15 4.89
CA HIS A 99 19.08 14.06 4.10
C HIS A 99 18.00 13.40 3.24
N ASN A 100 16.81 13.17 3.80
CA ASN A 100 15.64 12.72 3.09
C ASN A 100 14.48 13.71 3.22
N ILE A 101 14.66 14.90 2.64
CA ILE A 101 13.73 16.02 2.83
C ILE A 101 12.25 15.70 2.66
N ARG A 102 11.85 14.78 1.78
CA ARG A 102 10.43 14.44 1.60
C ARG A 102 9.82 13.77 2.84
N PHE A 103 10.64 13.02 3.60
CA PHE A 103 10.24 12.39 4.85
C PHE A 103 10.19 13.42 5.98
N ASP A 104 11.34 14.02 6.30
CA ASP A 104 11.49 14.93 7.45
C ASP A 104 10.55 16.13 7.33
N TYR A 105 10.53 16.76 6.16
CA TYR A 105 9.68 17.92 5.89
C TYR A 105 8.19 17.54 5.89
N GLY A 106 7.85 16.35 5.38
CA GLY A 106 6.47 15.87 5.35
C GLY A 106 5.91 15.68 6.76
N ILE A 107 6.70 15.09 7.65
CA ILE A 107 6.30 14.85 9.05
C ILE A 107 6.26 16.17 9.82
N LEU A 108 7.25 17.05 9.63
CA LEU A 108 7.25 18.38 10.25
C LEU A 108 6.00 19.19 9.88
N ARG A 109 5.63 19.20 8.59
CA ARG A 109 4.40 19.87 8.12
C ARG A 109 3.14 19.25 8.74
N GLN A 110 3.12 17.93 8.92
CA GLN A 110 1.98 17.26 9.54
C GLN A 110 1.87 17.60 11.03
N GLU A 111 2.98 17.63 11.77
CA GLU A 111 2.97 18.03 13.17
C GLU A 111 2.49 19.47 13.35
N PHE A 112 2.95 20.40 12.51
CA PHE A 112 2.39 21.76 12.48
C PHE A 112 0.90 21.79 12.14
N ALA A 113 0.46 20.99 11.17
CA ALA A 113 -0.96 20.93 10.80
C ALA A 113 -1.84 20.40 11.96
N ARG A 114 -1.34 19.48 12.79
CA ARG A 114 -2.06 18.98 13.98
C ARG A 114 -2.34 20.07 15.00
N ILE A 115 -1.49 21.09 15.06
CA ILE A 115 -1.61 22.22 16.00
C ILE A 115 -2.18 23.47 15.30
N GLY A 116 -2.81 23.29 14.13
CA GLY A 116 -3.49 24.37 13.41
C GLY A 116 -2.58 25.30 12.60
N ILE A 117 -1.30 24.95 12.42
CA ILE A 117 -0.33 25.78 11.70
C ILE A 117 -0.09 25.21 10.30
N GLN A 118 -0.44 25.98 9.26
CA GLN A 118 -0.13 25.63 7.88
C GLN A 118 1.32 25.99 7.55
N TYR A 119 2.27 25.10 7.86
CA TYR A 119 3.68 25.34 7.58
C TYR A 119 4.05 25.04 6.11
N THR A 120 4.71 26.01 5.47
CA THR A 120 5.34 25.86 4.15
C THR A 120 6.67 26.63 4.11
N SER A 121 7.65 26.11 3.36
CA SER A 121 8.98 26.69 3.23
C SER A 121 9.72 26.09 2.04
N LYS A 122 10.68 26.83 1.50
CA LYS A 122 11.62 26.29 0.51
C LYS A 122 12.48 25.23 1.19
N HIS A 123 12.82 24.19 0.46
CA HIS A 123 13.60 23.09 1.01
C HIS A 123 14.42 22.37 -0.06
N PHE A 124 15.46 21.63 0.34
CA PHE A 124 16.22 20.76 -0.56
C PHE A 124 16.71 19.49 0.11
N CYS A 125 16.90 18.45 -0.71
CA CYS A 125 17.41 17.15 -0.29
C CYS A 125 18.93 17.11 -0.40
N THR A 126 19.64 16.78 0.69
CA THR A 126 21.10 16.69 0.63
C THR A 126 21.59 15.46 -0.13
N ILE A 127 20.81 14.37 -0.22
CA ILE A 127 21.12 13.25 -1.14
C ILE A 127 21.18 13.75 -2.60
N LYS A 128 20.19 14.57 -3.01
CA LYS A 128 20.17 15.14 -4.38
C LYS A 128 21.38 16.03 -4.62
N LEU A 129 21.73 16.87 -3.64
CA LEU A 129 22.92 17.70 -3.71
C LEU A 129 24.19 16.85 -3.83
N SER A 130 24.35 15.82 -2.99
CA SER A 130 25.51 14.93 -3.00
C SER A 130 25.65 14.17 -4.33
N LYS A 131 24.55 13.67 -4.91
CA LYS A 131 24.56 13.03 -6.25
C LYS A 131 25.07 13.95 -7.36
N LEU A 132 24.71 15.23 -7.31
CA LEU A 132 25.16 16.22 -8.30
C LEU A 132 26.64 16.58 -8.14
N LEU A 133 27.16 16.50 -6.91
CA LEU A 133 28.54 16.87 -6.60
C LEU A 133 29.51 15.70 -6.78
N TYR A 134 29.09 14.49 -6.43
CA TYR A 134 29.89 13.27 -6.32
C TYR A 134 29.26 12.09 -7.07
N PRO A 135 29.06 12.18 -8.40
CA PRO A 135 28.29 11.20 -9.18
C PRO A 135 28.84 9.77 -9.10
N ASP A 136 30.14 9.62 -8.82
CA ASP A 136 30.85 8.34 -8.81
C ASP A 136 30.68 7.55 -7.50
N LEU A 137 30.01 8.12 -6.48
CA LEU A 137 29.74 7.39 -5.25
C LEU A 137 28.71 6.29 -5.48
N ARG A 138 29.01 5.10 -4.95
CA ARG A 138 28.15 3.91 -5.06
C ARG A 138 26.84 4.05 -4.29
N ASN A 139 26.84 4.79 -3.19
CA ASN A 139 25.67 5.02 -2.33
C ASN A 139 25.79 6.39 -1.65
N TYR A 140 24.65 6.96 -1.30
CA TYR A 140 24.49 8.32 -0.79
C TYR A 140 23.70 8.37 0.52
N ASN A 141 23.52 7.23 1.20
CA ASN A 141 22.98 7.24 2.57
C ASN A 141 23.95 7.97 3.51
N LEU A 142 23.44 8.37 4.68
CA LEU A 142 24.19 9.25 5.57
C LEU A 142 25.49 8.59 6.04
N ASP A 143 25.46 7.29 6.34
CA ASP A 143 26.65 6.52 6.75
C ASP A 143 27.75 6.50 5.68
N HIS A 144 27.40 6.30 4.40
CA HIS A 144 28.41 6.36 3.33
C HIS A 144 28.96 7.75 3.12
N LEU A 145 28.14 8.80 3.27
CA LEU A 145 28.65 10.16 3.16
C LEU A 145 29.55 10.50 4.34
N ILE A 146 29.18 10.12 5.57
CA ILE A 146 30.02 10.27 6.76
C ILE A 146 31.39 9.61 6.53
N ALA A 147 31.40 8.36 6.06
CA ALA A 147 32.63 7.65 5.73
C ALA A 147 33.43 8.32 4.61
N HIS A 148 32.76 8.74 3.53
CA HIS A 148 33.40 9.41 2.40
C HIS A 148 34.11 10.72 2.79
N PHE A 149 33.50 11.49 3.69
CA PHE A 149 34.05 12.75 4.19
C PHE A 149 34.94 12.59 5.42
N ASN A 150 35.15 11.36 5.90
CA ASN A 150 35.90 11.04 7.11
C ASN A 150 35.42 11.87 8.33
N LEU A 151 34.10 11.89 8.54
CA LEU A 151 33.46 12.62 9.63
C LEU A 151 33.31 11.75 10.87
N GLU A 152 33.62 12.31 12.04
CA GLU A 152 33.32 11.70 13.33
C GLU A 152 31.92 12.11 13.80
N VAL A 153 31.04 11.13 13.97
CA VAL A 153 29.67 11.33 14.48
C VAL A 153 29.55 10.61 15.82
N ALA A 154 29.14 11.36 16.86
CA ALA A 154 29.13 10.88 18.23
C ALA A 154 28.15 9.73 18.44
N LYS A 155 26.89 9.88 18.01
CA LYS A 155 25.88 8.81 18.06
C LYS A 155 25.01 8.87 16.80
N ARG A 156 25.06 7.80 15.97
CA ARG A 156 24.12 7.64 14.84
C ARG A 156 22.71 7.37 15.37
N HIS A 157 21.69 7.77 14.61
CA HIS A 157 20.28 7.62 14.99
C HIS A 157 19.87 8.46 16.20
N ARG A 158 20.53 9.61 16.34
CA ARG A 158 20.08 10.72 17.18
C ARG A 158 19.88 11.91 16.29
N ALA A 159 18.70 12.49 16.32
CA ALA A 159 18.27 13.50 15.35
C ALA A 159 19.26 14.68 15.28
N PHE A 160 19.79 15.14 16.41
CA PHE A 160 20.74 16.26 16.41
C PHE A 160 22.10 15.92 15.79
N ASP A 161 22.63 14.73 16.08
CA ASP A 161 23.94 14.30 15.55
C ASP A 161 23.86 14.04 14.04
N ASP A 162 22.72 13.53 13.56
CA ASP A 162 22.42 13.36 12.15
C ASP A 162 22.29 14.72 11.44
N ALA A 163 21.54 15.67 12.02
CA ALA A 163 21.45 17.05 11.51
C ALA A 163 22.83 17.73 11.43
N LYS A 164 23.70 17.48 12.43
CA LYS A 164 25.09 17.95 12.46
C LYS A 164 25.92 17.33 11.34
N ALA A 165 25.83 16.02 11.13
CA ALA A 165 26.51 15.35 10.04
C ALA A 165 26.09 15.93 8.68
N ILE A 166 24.80 16.20 8.48
CA ILE A 166 24.27 16.83 7.25
C ILE A 166 24.89 18.23 7.04
N TRP A 167 24.95 19.05 8.09
CA TRP A 167 25.61 20.36 8.03
C TRP A 167 27.09 20.26 7.69
N ASP A 168 27.82 19.36 8.33
CA ASP A 168 29.25 19.16 8.10
C ASP A 168 29.53 18.68 6.68
N ILE A 169 28.73 17.74 6.17
CA ILE A 169 28.76 17.30 4.76
C ILE A 169 28.49 18.49 3.82
N PHE A 170 27.49 19.33 4.10
CA PHE A 170 27.17 20.49 3.26
C PHE A 170 28.35 21.48 3.18
N LYS A 171 28.95 21.79 4.34
CA LYS A 171 30.10 22.69 4.47
C LYS A 171 31.33 22.13 3.75
N LEU A 172 31.66 20.86 3.96
CA LEU A 172 32.76 20.18 3.26
C LEU A 172 32.49 20.07 1.76
N SER A 173 31.25 19.81 1.36
CA SER A 173 30.86 19.75 -0.05
C SER A 173 31.08 21.09 -0.75
N LYS A 174 30.74 22.19 -0.11
CA LYS A 174 31.02 23.54 -0.60
C LYS A 174 32.52 23.79 -0.75
N LYS A 175 33.34 23.34 0.22
CA LYS A 175 34.79 23.49 0.19
C LYS A 175 35.44 22.65 -0.91
N ASN A 176 35.08 21.37 -1.02
CA ASN A 176 35.76 20.38 -1.86
C ASN A 176 35.36 20.47 -3.34
N SER A 177 34.12 20.86 -3.65
CA SER A 177 33.63 20.89 -5.05
C SER A 177 33.93 22.19 -5.79
N GLY A 178 34.36 23.25 -5.09
CA GLY A 178 34.54 24.59 -5.63
C GLY A 178 33.21 25.36 -5.78
N LEU A 179 33.25 26.67 -5.52
CA LEU A 179 32.05 27.51 -5.35
C LEU A 179 31.09 27.46 -6.56
N LYS A 180 31.62 27.55 -7.79
CA LYS A 180 30.80 27.55 -9.01
C LYS A 180 30.04 26.24 -9.22
N LYS A 181 30.71 25.09 -9.00
CA LYS A 181 30.09 23.76 -9.13
C LYS A 181 29.04 23.56 -8.05
N PHE A 182 29.37 23.96 -6.81
CA PHE A 182 28.45 23.90 -5.68
C PHE A 182 27.19 24.73 -5.90
N GLU A 183 27.32 26.00 -6.31
CA GLU A 183 26.18 26.89 -6.58
C GLU A 183 25.28 26.33 -7.68
N LYS A 184 25.86 25.79 -8.76
CA LYS A 184 25.10 25.15 -9.83
C LYS A 184 24.32 23.93 -9.32
N ALA A 185 24.98 23.05 -8.55
CA ALA A 185 24.35 21.86 -7.98
C ALA A 185 23.24 22.23 -6.98
N LEU A 186 23.51 23.20 -6.09
CA LEU A 186 22.55 23.68 -5.11
C LEU A 186 21.33 24.32 -5.77
N LYS A 187 21.52 25.13 -6.82
CA LYS A 187 20.43 25.69 -7.62
C LYS A 187 19.54 24.60 -8.21
N VAL A 188 20.13 23.49 -8.68
CA VAL A 188 19.37 22.33 -9.18
C VAL A 188 18.70 21.55 -8.04
N ALA A 189 19.36 21.40 -6.89
CA ALA A 189 18.82 20.72 -5.71
C ALA A 189 17.60 21.45 -5.14
N LEU A 190 17.64 22.78 -5.10
CA LEU A 190 16.56 23.68 -4.67
C LEU A 190 15.38 23.75 -5.65
N LYS A 191 15.58 23.38 -6.92
CA LYS A 191 14.45 23.16 -7.82
C LYS A 191 13.73 21.90 -7.38
N GLU A 192 12.43 22.00 -7.10
CA GLU A 192 11.59 20.87 -6.72
C GLU A 192 11.78 19.70 -7.72
N PRO A 193 12.09 18.47 -7.25
CA PRO A 193 12.17 17.32 -8.13
C PRO A 193 10.76 16.84 -8.47
N SER A 194 10.28 17.18 -9.67
CA SER A 194 9.07 16.58 -10.24
C SER A 194 9.33 15.29 -11.04
N VAL A 195 10.58 14.82 -11.18
CA VAL A 195 10.92 13.77 -12.16
C VAL A 195 11.98 12.78 -11.62
N PRO A 196 11.78 11.45 -11.73
CA PRO A 196 12.77 10.41 -11.43
C PRO A 196 13.88 10.31 -12.48
N LEU A 197 15.03 9.78 -12.06
CA LEU A 197 16.30 9.71 -12.83
C LEU A 197 16.26 8.82 -14.10
N ASN A 198 15.21 8.02 -14.30
CA ASN A 198 15.16 6.96 -15.31
C ASN A 198 14.04 7.09 -16.36
N ILE A 199 13.15 8.06 -16.17
CA ILE A 199 11.97 8.30 -17.01
C ILE A 199 12.07 9.75 -17.52
N ALA A 200 11.80 9.96 -18.80
CA ALA A 200 11.77 11.29 -19.38
C ALA A 200 10.67 12.12 -18.69
N LYS A 201 10.89 13.42 -18.50
CA LYS A 201 9.91 14.30 -17.85
C LYS A 201 8.58 14.31 -18.61
N GLU A 202 8.72 14.30 -19.93
CA GLU A 202 7.64 14.31 -20.92
C GLU A 202 6.70 13.12 -20.72
N GLU A 203 7.23 11.94 -20.38
CA GLU A 203 6.44 10.73 -20.16
C GLU A 203 5.57 10.82 -18.90
N LEU A 204 6.04 11.52 -17.86
CA LEU A 204 5.25 11.79 -16.65
C LEU A 204 4.21 12.90 -16.87
N ASP A 205 4.56 13.91 -17.64
CA ASP A 205 3.66 15.03 -17.96
C ASP A 205 2.51 14.54 -18.87
N ASN A 206 2.74 13.52 -19.70
CA ASN A 206 1.73 12.89 -20.56
C ASN A 206 0.73 11.97 -19.82
N LEU A 207 0.95 11.67 -18.53
CA LEU A 207 0.02 10.84 -17.77
C LEU A 207 -1.30 11.58 -17.54
N PRO A 208 -2.46 10.88 -17.63
CA PRO A 208 -3.75 11.51 -17.44
C PRO A 208 -4.09 11.75 -15.96
N GLU A 209 -4.82 12.81 -15.68
CA GLU A 209 -5.46 13.10 -14.39
C GLU A 209 -6.86 12.48 -14.33
N SER A 210 -6.94 11.18 -14.64
CA SER A 210 -8.20 10.44 -14.67
C SER A 210 -8.08 9.11 -13.93
N THR A 211 -9.23 8.46 -13.72
CA THR A 211 -9.30 7.11 -13.18
C THR A 211 -8.78 6.09 -14.19
N GLY A 212 -8.13 5.04 -13.69
CA GLY A 212 -7.73 3.89 -14.50
C GLY A 212 -6.55 3.13 -13.94
N VAL A 213 -5.86 2.43 -14.83
CA VAL A 213 -4.77 1.48 -14.52
C VAL A 213 -3.49 1.93 -15.20
N TYR A 214 -2.35 1.78 -14.52
CA TYR A 214 -1.02 2.03 -15.07
C TYR A 214 -0.13 0.80 -14.91
N ILE A 215 0.82 0.65 -15.83
CA ILE A 215 1.76 -0.46 -15.91
C ILE A 215 3.18 0.09 -16.01
N PHE A 216 4.08 -0.43 -15.20
CA PHE A 216 5.50 -0.11 -15.24
C PHE A 216 6.27 -1.23 -15.94
N TYR A 217 7.09 -0.88 -16.93
CA TYR A 217 7.95 -1.81 -17.65
C TYR A 217 9.43 -1.53 -17.42
N ASP A 218 10.25 -2.57 -17.50
CA ASP A 218 11.71 -2.45 -17.50
C ASP A 218 12.30 -2.20 -18.90
N ARG A 219 13.64 -2.16 -18.99
CA ARG A 219 14.38 -2.01 -20.26
C ARG A 219 14.12 -3.11 -21.29
N LYS A 220 13.68 -4.29 -20.85
CA LYS A 220 13.44 -5.46 -21.69
C LYS A 220 11.96 -5.60 -22.06
N GLY A 221 11.10 -4.66 -21.65
CA GLY A 221 9.65 -4.73 -21.85
C GLY A 221 8.94 -5.68 -20.89
N MET A 222 9.57 -6.09 -19.78
CA MET A 222 8.94 -6.95 -18.79
C MET A 222 8.06 -6.13 -17.83
N PRO A 223 6.81 -6.57 -17.55
CA PRO A 223 5.91 -5.87 -16.64
C PRO A 223 6.41 -6.01 -15.19
N LEU A 224 6.79 -4.89 -14.59
CA LEU A 224 7.29 -4.82 -13.21
C LEU A 224 6.13 -4.75 -12.22
N TYR A 225 5.19 -3.84 -12.46
CA TYR A 225 4.13 -3.50 -11.53
C TYR A 225 2.90 -2.98 -12.29
N ILE A 226 1.71 -3.33 -11.80
CA ILE A 226 0.43 -2.81 -12.29
C ILE A 226 -0.31 -2.20 -11.10
N GLY A 227 -0.90 -1.02 -11.26
CA GLY A 227 -1.69 -0.39 -10.21
C GLY A 227 -2.90 0.36 -10.74
N LYS A 228 -3.93 0.51 -9.91
CA LYS A 228 -5.09 1.39 -10.16
C LYS A 228 -5.02 2.72 -9.39
N SER A 229 -5.72 3.73 -9.89
CA SER A 229 -5.98 4.98 -9.17
C SER A 229 -7.19 5.72 -9.72
N ILE A 230 -7.82 6.56 -8.90
CA ILE A 230 -8.76 7.61 -9.35
C ILE A 230 -8.06 8.78 -10.05
N ASN A 231 -6.75 8.92 -9.84
CA ASN A 231 -5.88 9.85 -10.56
C ASN A 231 -4.55 9.13 -10.86
N ILE A 232 -4.35 8.73 -12.12
CA ILE A 232 -3.17 7.98 -12.56
C ILE A 232 -1.90 8.83 -12.36
N ARG A 233 -1.90 10.08 -12.82
CA ARG A 233 -0.74 10.98 -12.74
C ARG A 233 -0.22 11.13 -11.30
N ASP A 234 -1.09 11.45 -10.35
CA ASP A 234 -0.70 11.64 -8.95
C ASP A 234 -0.20 10.34 -8.32
N ARG A 235 -0.86 9.22 -8.64
CA ARG A 235 -0.46 7.93 -8.11
C ARG A 235 0.90 7.50 -8.63
N VAL A 236 1.16 7.66 -9.93
CA VAL A 236 2.45 7.35 -10.53
C VAL A 236 3.53 8.26 -9.96
N LYS A 237 3.28 9.58 -9.88
CA LYS A 237 4.18 10.52 -9.18
C LYS A 237 4.46 10.08 -7.74
N SER A 238 3.47 9.50 -7.05
CA SER A 238 3.63 9.02 -5.67
C SER A 238 4.62 7.85 -5.53
N HIS A 239 4.76 6.99 -6.56
CA HIS A 239 5.77 5.91 -6.55
C HIS A 239 7.20 6.47 -6.54
N PHE A 240 7.40 7.64 -7.16
CA PHE A 240 8.71 8.30 -7.29
C PHE A 240 8.91 9.45 -6.32
N SER A 241 7.83 9.91 -5.67
CA SER A 241 7.91 10.88 -4.59
C SER A 241 8.26 10.21 -3.26
N ARG A 242 8.05 8.89 -3.14
CA ARG A 242 8.16 8.10 -1.89
C ARG A 242 9.34 7.14 -1.84
N ASP A 243 10.41 7.41 -2.60
CA ASP A 243 11.55 6.51 -2.89
C ASP A 243 12.28 5.84 -1.69
N TYR A 244 11.89 6.07 -0.42
CA TYR A 244 12.53 5.45 0.75
C TYR A 244 11.58 4.69 1.68
N LEU A 245 10.26 4.66 1.45
CA LEU A 245 9.31 4.07 2.40
C LEU A 245 9.02 2.58 2.18
N SER A 246 9.39 2.05 1.02
CA SER A 246 9.06 0.69 0.60
C SER A 246 10.21 0.15 -0.27
N PRO A 247 10.92 -0.91 0.19
CA PRO A 247 11.95 -1.57 -0.63
C PRO A 247 11.43 -1.99 -2.01
N ARG A 248 10.12 -2.25 -2.13
CA ARG A 248 9.45 -2.55 -3.40
C ARG A 248 9.46 -1.35 -4.34
N ASP A 249 9.03 -0.18 -3.88
CA ASP A 249 8.92 1.02 -4.71
C ASP A 249 10.30 1.54 -5.14
N LEU A 250 11.31 1.45 -4.27
CA LEU A 250 12.70 1.73 -4.62
C LEU A 250 13.21 0.81 -5.74
N ASN A 251 12.91 -0.50 -5.66
CA ASN A 251 13.32 -1.44 -6.70
C ASN A 251 12.60 -1.22 -8.04
N ILE A 252 11.32 -0.84 -8.00
CA ILE A 252 10.55 -0.43 -9.19
C ILE A 252 11.18 0.82 -9.80
N SER A 253 11.42 1.87 -9.00
CA SER A 253 12.01 3.16 -9.41
C SER A 253 13.39 2.99 -10.07
N ARG A 254 14.17 1.99 -9.65
CA ARG A 254 15.47 1.65 -10.25
C ARG A 254 15.38 0.97 -11.62
N GLN A 255 14.37 0.14 -11.83
CA GLN A 255 14.27 -0.72 -13.02
C GLN A 255 13.37 -0.14 -14.11
N ILE A 256 12.42 0.71 -13.74
CA ILE A 256 11.44 1.26 -14.67
C ILE A 256 12.10 2.02 -15.82
N LYS A 257 11.53 1.85 -17.01
CA LYS A 257 11.89 2.58 -18.21
C LYS A 257 10.72 3.24 -18.91
N SER A 258 9.57 2.59 -18.92
CA SER A 258 8.38 3.14 -19.54
C SER A 258 7.14 2.89 -18.70
N ILE A 259 6.15 3.74 -18.93
CA ILE A 259 4.85 3.70 -18.28
C ILE A 259 3.76 3.58 -19.35
N GLU A 260 2.92 2.56 -19.24
CA GLU A 260 1.68 2.43 -19.99
C GLU A 260 0.50 2.75 -19.08
N PHE A 261 -0.61 3.25 -19.65
CA PHE A 261 -1.83 3.48 -18.90
C PHE A 261 -3.08 3.19 -19.73
N HIS A 262 -4.16 2.85 -19.02
CA HIS A 262 -5.50 2.67 -19.57
C HIS A 262 -6.49 3.43 -18.71
N LYS A 263 -7.22 4.37 -19.30
CA LYS A 263 -8.29 5.11 -18.63
C LYS A 263 -9.50 4.19 -18.41
N THR A 264 -10.23 4.44 -17.32
CA THR A 264 -11.53 3.82 -17.05
C THR A 264 -12.52 4.90 -16.62
N ALA A 265 -13.82 4.64 -16.75
CA ALA A 265 -14.82 5.65 -16.40
C ALA A 265 -14.93 5.84 -14.88
N GLY A 266 -14.68 4.79 -14.10
CA GLY A 266 -14.64 4.89 -12.65
C GLY A 266 -13.76 3.84 -11.99
N GLU A 267 -13.88 3.76 -10.66
CA GLU A 267 -13.04 2.90 -9.84
C GLU A 267 -13.35 1.42 -10.05
N LEU A 268 -14.61 1.06 -10.32
CA LEU A 268 -15.02 -0.32 -10.56
C LEU A 268 -14.36 -0.86 -11.84
N GLY A 269 -14.37 -0.07 -12.92
CA GLY A 269 -13.63 -0.40 -14.14
C GLY A 269 -12.13 -0.57 -13.88
N ALA A 270 -11.53 0.34 -13.10
CA ALA A 270 -10.10 0.25 -12.76
C ALA A 270 -9.78 -1.00 -11.92
N LEU A 271 -10.65 -1.37 -10.98
CA LEU A 271 -10.53 -2.59 -10.17
C LEU A 271 -10.56 -3.85 -11.02
N PHE A 272 -11.51 -3.96 -11.95
CA PHE A 272 -11.62 -5.12 -12.83
C PHE A 272 -10.43 -5.19 -13.80
N LEU A 273 -10.08 -4.08 -14.43
CA LEU A 273 -8.99 -4.02 -15.40
C LEU A 273 -7.63 -4.33 -14.74
N GLU A 274 -7.36 -3.80 -13.53
CA GLU A 274 -6.15 -4.12 -12.77
C GLU A 274 -6.06 -5.63 -12.48
N SER A 275 -7.14 -6.23 -11.98
CA SER A 275 -7.21 -7.67 -11.68
C SER A 275 -6.96 -8.52 -12.93
N LEU A 276 -7.59 -8.17 -14.06
CA LEU A 276 -7.41 -8.85 -15.35
C LEU A 276 -5.96 -8.76 -15.84
N LEU A 277 -5.39 -7.55 -15.86
CA LEU A 277 -4.03 -7.31 -16.36
C LEU A 277 -2.98 -7.98 -15.47
N ILE A 278 -3.14 -7.99 -14.14
CA ILE A 278 -2.22 -8.70 -13.23
C ILE A 278 -2.23 -10.20 -13.51
N LYS A 279 -3.40 -10.80 -13.74
CA LYS A 279 -3.52 -12.23 -14.06
C LYS A 279 -2.91 -12.56 -15.43
N LYS A 280 -3.12 -11.71 -16.43
CA LYS A 280 -2.59 -11.88 -17.79
C LYS A 280 -1.08 -11.68 -17.88
N LEU A 281 -0.58 -10.58 -17.32
CA LEU A 281 0.81 -10.13 -17.49
C LEU A 281 1.74 -10.60 -16.37
N GLN A 282 1.20 -11.11 -15.26
CA GLN A 282 1.96 -11.69 -14.15
C GLN A 282 3.15 -10.83 -13.66
N PRO A 283 2.94 -9.53 -13.37
CA PRO A 283 4.03 -8.59 -13.11
C PRO A 283 4.84 -8.98 -11.86
N VAL A 284 6.15 -8.71 -11.90
CA VAL A 284 7.13 -9.17 -10.89
C VAL A 284 6.69 -8.80 -9.47
N TYR A 285 6.17 -7.60 -9.28
CA TYR A 285 5.90 -7.06 -7.96
C TYR A 285 4.47 -7.27 -7.44
N ASN A 286 3.47 -7.62 -8.25
CA ASN A 286 2.08 -7.85 -7.79
C ASN A 286 1.85 -9.29 -7.27
N ARG A 287 2.62 -9.74 -6.28
CA ARG A 287 2.62 -11.13 -5.81
C ARG A 287 1.25 -11.68 -5.38
N LYS A 288 0.44 -10.88 -4.65
CA LYS A 288 -0.83 -11.36 -4.06
C LYS A 288 -1.91 -11.65 -5.11
N LEU A 289 -2.07 -10.77 -6.09
CA LEU A 289 -3.14 -10.83 -7.09
C LEU A 289 -2.81 -11.74 -8.28
N ARG A 290 -1.55 -12.20 -8.40
CA ARG A 290 -1.12 -13.19 -9.39
C ARG A 290 -1.71 -14.59 -9.16
N LEU A 291 -2.05 -14.92 -7.92
CA LEU A 291 -2.53 -16.24 -7.55
C LEU A 291 -4.02 -16.38 -7.88
N SER A 292 -4.33 -17.23 -8.86
CA SER A 292 -5.68 -17.76 -9.03
C SER A 292 -5.90 -18.86 -7.98
N ARG A 293 -6.58 -18.51 -6.87
CA ARG A 293 -6.94 -19.51 -5.86
C ARG A 293 -8.16 -20.26 -6.35
N LYS A 294 -8.04 -21.59 -6.40
CA LYS A 294 -9.19 -22.49 -6.55
C LYS A 294 -10.08 -22.35 -5.31
N LEU A 295 -11.18 -21.64 -5.45
CA LEU A 295 -12.19 -21.52 -4.41
C LEU A 295 -13.03 -22.80 -4.36
N ILE A 296 -13.50 -23.13 -3.16
CA ILE A 296 -14.29 -24.34 -2.91
C ILE A 296 -15.72 -23.94 -2.57
N ALA A 297 -16.69 -24.49 -3.27
CA ALA A 297 -18.11 -24.34 -3.00
C ALA A 297 -18.65 -25.57 -2.26
N VAL A 298 -19.59 -25.32 -1.34
CA VAL A 298 -20.38 -26.37 -0.69
C VAL A 298 -21.82 -26.21 -1.15
N LYS A 299 -22.38 -27.25 -1.78
CA LYS A 299 -23.76 -27.26 -2.27
C LYS A 299 -24.60 -28.37 -1.65
N LYS A 300 -25.87 -28.08 -1.39
CA LYS A 300 -26.88 -29.07 -1.03
C LYS A 300 -27.07 -30.03 -2.19
N THR A 301 -27.13 -31.31 -1.87
CA THR A 301 -27.45 -32.41 -2.80
C THR A 301 -28.32 -33.44 -2.08
N GLU A 302 -28.87 -34.38 -2.84
CA GLU A 302 -29.71 -35.45 -2.31
C GLU A 302 -29.15 -36.81 -2.72
N SER A 303 -29.07 -37.74 -1.77
CA SER A 303 -28.67 -39.12 -2.05
C SER A 303 -29.81 -39.90 -2.70
N SER A 304 -29.49 -41.04 -3.33
CA SER A 304 -30.49 -41.96 -3.92
C SER A 304 -31.54 -42.47 -2.93
N LYS A 305 -31.26 -42.40 -1.63
CA LYS A 305 -32.19 -42.78 -0.55
C LYS A 305 -33.08 -41.63 -0.06
N GLY A 306 -33.01 -40.47 -0.71
CA GLY A 306 -33.79 -39.27 -0.37
C GLY A 306 -33.30 -38.55 0.90
N ILE A 307 -32.01 -38.70 1.24
CA ILE A 307 -31.39 -38.03 2.39
C ILE A 307 -30.54 -36.88 1.88
N TYR A 308 -30.74 -35.68 2.42
CA TYR A 308 -29.98 -34.49 2.06
C TYR A 308 -28.55 -34.52 2.60
N THR A 309 -27.61 -34.03 1.78
CA THR A 309 -26.18 -33.99 2.07
C THR A 309 -25.51 -32.77 1.43
N PHE A 310 -24.22 -32.57 1.71
CA PHE A 310 -23.40 -31.54 1.09
C PHE A 310 -22.36 -32.16 0.15
N ASN A 311 -22.25 -31.57 -1.04
CA ASN A 311 -21.16 -31.84 -1.97
C ASN A 311 -20.16 -30.68 -1.92
N ILE A 312 -18.87 -31.03 -1.82
CA ILE A 312 -17.76 -30.07 -1.86
C ILE A 312 -17.13 -30.12 -3.26
N ALA A 313 -17.19 -29.02 -4.00
CA ALA A 313 -16.69 -28.90 -5.37
C ALA A 313 -15.86 -27.63 -5.58
N GLU A 314 -15.11 -27.55 -6.67
CA GLU A 314 -14.46 -26.29 -7.06
C GLU A 314 -15.52 -25.30 -7.57
N VAL A 315 -15.37 -24.01 -7.27
CA VAL A 315 -16.31 -22.96 -7.74
C VAL A 315 -16.39 -22.92 -9.27
N SER A 316 -15.30 -23.25 -9.97
CA SER A 316 -15.26 -23.31 -11.43
C SER A 316 -16.14 -24.40 -12.04
N SER A 317 -16.57 -25.40 -11.26
CA SER A 317 -17.50 -26.46 -11.72
C SER A 317 -18.96 -26.20 -11.33
N ILE A 318 -19.27 -25.03 -10.75
CA ILE A 318 -20.63 -24.66 -10.34
C ILE A 318 -21.36 -23.98 -11.49
N ASN A 319 -22.54 -24.48 -11.83
CA ASN A 319 -23.41 -23.91 -12.85
C ASN A 319 -24.42 -22.93 -12.23
N THR A 320 -25.08 -22.12 -13.06
CA THR A 320 -26.14 -21.19 -12.63
C THR A 320 -27.28 -21.89 -11.88
N ASP A 321 -27.63 -23.11 -12.29
CA ASP A 321 -28.74 -23.88 -11.69
C ASP A 321 -28.40 -24.39 -10.27
N ASP A 322 -27.11 -24.45 -9.93
CA ASP A 322 -26.67 -24.86 -8.60
C ASP A 322 -26.74 -23.72 -7.57
N LEU A 323 -26.94 -22.46 -8.00
CA LEU A 323 -26.79 -21.28 -7.16
C LEU A 323 -27.75 -21.28 -5.96
N GLU A 324 -29.00 -21.72 -6.15
CA GLU A 324 -29.99 -21.81 -5.07
C GLU A 324 -29.65 -22.86 -4.02
N ASN A 325 -28.84 -23.85 -4.41
CA ASN A 325 -28.39 -24.94 -3.55
C ASN A 325 -27.03 -24.64 -2.89
N LEU A 326 -26.45 -23.46 -3.11
CA LEU A 326 -25.16 -23.10 -2.50
C LEU A 326 -25.31 -22.74 -1.02
N LEU A 327 -24.60 -23.51 -0.20
CA LEU A 327 -24.45 -23.20 1.22
C LEU A 327 -23.45 -22.06 1.40
N ARG A 328 -22.20 -22.23 0.95
CA ARG A 328 -21.11 -21.26 1.17
C ARG A 328 -19.89 -21.52 0.29
N ILE A 329 -19.04 -20.50 0.11
CA ILE A 329 -17.72 -20.58 -0.53
C ILE A 329 -16.59 -20.44 0.50
N PHE A 330 -15.54 -21.24 0.33
CA PHE A 330 -14.36 -21.32 1.18
C PHE A 330 -13.06 -21.17 0.39
N ARG A 331 -11.97 -20.83 1.10
CA ARG A 331 -10.63 -20.70 0.50
C ARG A 331 -9.91 -22.04 0.33
N SER A 332 -10.38 -23.09 1.00
CA SER A 332 -9.81 -24.44 0.93
C SER A 332 -10.85 -25.49 1.32
N LYS A 333 -10.59 -26.75 0.93
CA LYS A 333 -11.42 -27.90 1.29
C LYS A 333 -11.46 -28.14 2.80
N SER A 334 -10.34 -27.95 3.50
CA SER A 334 -10.26 -28.07 4.96
C SER A 334 -11.22 -27.11 5.65
N GLN A 335 -11.21 -25.82 5.27
CA GLN A 335 -12.14 -24.84 5.87
C GLN A 335 -13.61 -25.19 5.64
N ALA A 336 -13.93 -25.74 4.46
CA ALA A 336 -15.26 -26.23 4.18
C ALA A 336 -15.64 -27.41 5.10
N GLN A 337 -14.73 -28.38 5.29
CA GLN A 337 -14.95 -29.52 6.17
C GLN A 337 -15.10 -29.11 7.65
N ASP A 338 -14.25 -28.22 8.16
CA ASP A 338 -14.31 -27.71 9.54
C ASP A 338 -15.65 -27.00 9.82
N PHE A 339 -16.13 -26.22 8.84
CA PHE A 339 -17.44 -25.59 8.93
C PHE A 339 -18.58 -26.63 8.93
N LEU A 340 -18.50 -27.65 8.07
CA LEU A 340 -19.50 -28.72 8.04
C LEU A 340 -19.51 -29.55 9.33
N TYR A 341 -18.36 -29.75 9.99
CA TYR A 341 -18.32 -30.36 11.33
C TYR A 341 -19.01 -29.49 12.38
N THR A 342 -18.83 -28.17 12.32
CA THR A 342 -19.55 -27.22 13.17
C THR A 342 -21.06 -27.33 12.97
N LEU A 343 -21.53 -27.39 11.72
CA LEU A 343 -22.95 -27.61 11.41
C LEU A 343 -23.45 -28.97 11.90
N ALA A 344 -22.64 -30.01 11.73
CA ALA A 344 -22.99 -31.35 12.20
C ALA A 344 -23.26 -31.35 13.71
N TYR A 345 -22.41 -30.64 14.46
CA TYR A 345 -22.55 -30.50 15.90
C TYR A 345 -23.78 -29.68 16.29
N GLU A 346 -23.95 -28.48 15.72
CA GLU A 346 -25.02 -27.55 16.07
C GLU A 346 -26.41 -28.13 15.79
N PHE A 347 -26.60 -28.80 14.65
CA PHE A 347 -27.89 -29.33 14.21
C PHE A 347 -28.07 -30.84 14.45
N GLN A 348 -27.14 -31.45 15.18
CA GLN A 348 -27.12 -32.89 15.46
C GLN A 348 -27.26 -33.74 14.18
N LEU A 349 -26.54 -33.33 13.12
CA LEU A 349 -26.48 -34.04 11.84
C LEU A 349 -25.39 -35.10 11.89
N CYS A 350 -25.43 -36.03 10.94
CA CYS A 350 -24.53 -37.17 10.90
C CYS A 350 -23.34 -36.85 9.99
N PRO A 351 -22.10 -36.78 10.51
CA PRO A 351 -20.93 -36.49 9.68
C PRO A 351 -20.74 -37.46 8.50
N LYS A 352 -21.08 -38.74 8.68
CA LYS A 352 -21.06 -39.75 7.61
C LYS A 352 -22.01 -39.39 6.47
N PHE A 353 -23.24 -38.97 6.78
CA PHE A 353 -24.21 -38.53 5.78
C PHE A 353 -23.93 -37.13 5.24
N LEU A 354 -23.11 -36.31 5.91
CA LEU A 354 -22.56 -35.07 5.34
C LEU A 354 -21.31 -35.29 4.48
N GLY A 355 -20.87 -36.54 4.29
CA GLY A 355 -19.68 -36.88 3.49
C GLY A 355 -18.34 -36.55 4.17
N LEU A 356 -18.35 -36.33 5.49
CA LEU A 356 -17.16 -35.97 6.27
C LEU A 356 -16.39 -37.19 6.78
N GLU A 357 -17.09 -38.29 7.04
CA GLU A 357 -16.53 -39.54 7.55
C GLU A 357 -16.80 -40.69 6.57
N LYS A 358 -15.84 -41.59 6.43
CA LYS A 358 -15.97 -42.85 5.69
C LYS A 358 -15.72 -44.00 6.65
N SER A 359 -16.78 -44.61 7.16
CA SER A 359 -16.72 -45.79 8.03
C SER A 359 -17.96 -46.65 7.80
N ASP A 360 -17.86 -47.96 8.02
CA ASP A 360 -19.03 -48.86 7.96
C ASP A 360 -19.82 -48.88 9.27
N THR A 361 -19.17 -48.48 10.37
CA THR A 361 -19.76 -48.37 11.71
C THR A 361 -20.54 -47.06 11.89
N ALA A 362 -21.05 -46.83 13.10
CA ALA A 362 -21.66 -45.56 13.50
C ALA A 362 -20.67 -44.39 13.33
N CYS A 363 -21.19 -43.19 13.08
CA CYS A 363 -20.35 -41.99 13.03
C CYS A 363 -19.85 -41.61 14.43
N PHE A 364 -18.69 -40.93 14.50
CA PHE A 364 -18.08 -40.56 15.77
C PHE A 364 -19.02 -39.70 16.65
N SER A 365 -19.73 -38.75 16.03
CA SER A 365 -20.71 -37.91 16.71
C SER A 365 -21.87 -38.67 17.37
N TYR A 366 -22.21 -39.88 16.89
CA TYR A 366 -23.27 -40.69 17.52
C TYR A 366 -22.83 -41.19 18.89
N HIS A 367 -21.58 -41.66 19.02
CA HIS A 367 -21.02 -42.11 20.30
C HIS A 367 -20.95 -41.00 21.34
N LEU A 368 -20.87 -39.74 20.90
CA LEU A 368 -20.88 -38.57 21.77
C LEU A 368 -22.28 -38.02 22.07
N ASN A 369 -23.36 -38.70 21.65
CA ASN A 369 -24.74 -38.20 21.72
C ASN A 369 -24.98 -36.86 20.97
N LYS A 370 -24.16 -36.59 19.95
CA LYS A 370 -24.18 -35.37 19.13
C LYS A 370 -24.76 -35.61 17.73
N CYS A 371 -25.25 -36.81 17.46
CA CYS A 371 -25.93 -37.21 16.23
C CYS A 371 -27.08 -38.14 16.62
N ARG A 372 -28.21 -38.08 15.92
CA ARG A 372 -29.41 -38.90 16.22
C ARG A 372 -29.42 -40.27 15.55
N GLY A 373 -28.35 -40.64 14.83
CA GLY A 373 -28.13 -42.01 14.38
C GLY A 373 -28.84 -42.40 13.09
N ILE A 374 -29.05 -41.47 12.15
CA ILE A 374 -29.53 -41.78 10.78
C ILE A 374 -28.66 -42.83 10.08
N CYS A 375 -27.36 -42.91 10.42
CA CYS A 375 -26.45 -43.93 9.87
C CYS A 375 -26.63 -45.34 10.42
N LEU A 376 -27.48 -45.50 11.42
CA LEU A 376 -27.85 -46.78 12.03
C LEU A 376 -29.36 -47.05 11.88
N ASP A 377 -30.04 -46.29 11.01
CA ASP A 377 -31.50 -46.32 10.83
C ASP A 377 -32.30 -46.07 12.13
N LYS A 378 -31.67 -45.46 13.15
CA LYS A 378 -32.30 -45.11 14.44
C LYS A 378 -33.09 -43.80 14.38
N GLU A 379 -32.92 -43.03 13.31
CA GLU A 379 -33.63 -41.78 13.06
C GLU A 379 -34.45 -41.85 11.78
N ASN A 380 -35.65 -41.28 11.82
CA ASN A 380 -36.46 -41.11 10.63
C ASN A 380 -35.87 -40.07 9.67
N LYS A 381 -35.80 -40.41 8.37
CA LYS A 381 -35.25 -39.56 7.30
C LYS A 381 -35.87 -38.16 7.22
N LEU A 382 -37.18 -38.02 7.46
CA LEU A 382 -37.87 -36.72 7.39
C LEU A 382 -37.39 -35.81 8.53
N LYS A 383 -37.24 -36.35 9.74
CA LYS A 383 -36.71 -35.61 10.89
C LYS A 383 -35.26 -35.18 10.68
N TYR A 384 -34.44 -36.03 10.06
CA TYR A 384 -33.07 -35.67 9.69
C TYR A 384 -33.07 -34.55 8.64
N ASN A 385 -33.82 -34.72 7.54
CA ASN A 385 -33.89 -33.75 6.45
C ASN A 385 -34.42 -32.39 6.91
N LEU A 386 -35.37 -32.33 7.85
CA LEU A 386 -35.85 -31.07 8.43
C LEU A 386 -34.73 -30.30 9.13
N ARG A 387 -33.93 -30.96 9.98
CA ARG A 387 -32.77 -30.30 10.63
C ARG A 387 -31.69 -29.92 9.64
N PHE A 388 -31.48 -30.73 8.61
CA PHE A 388 -30.56 -30.38 7.53
C PHE A 388 -31.02 -29.10 6.82
N LEU A 389 -32.31 -28.98 6.48
CA LEU A 389 -32.87 -27.80 5.83
C LEU A 389 -32.83 -26.56 6.74
N GLU A 390 -33.00 -26.74 8.05
CA GLU A 390 -32.82 -25.68 9.04
C GLU A 390 -31.38 -25.16 9.03
N ALA A 391 -30.40 -26.06 9.09
CA ALA A 391 -28.98 -25.73 8.98
C ALA A 391 -28.65 -25.03 7.65
N PHE A 392 -29.14 -25.57 6.53
CA PHE A 392 -28.93 -25.01 5.21
C PHE A 392 -29.52 -23.59 5.10
N THR A 393 -30.76 -23.40 5.51
CA THR A 393 -31.45 -22.10 5.40
C THR A 393 -30.80 -21.02 6.25
N LYS A 394 -30.30 -21.39 7.44
CA LYS A 394 -29.61 -20.45 8.34
C LYS A 394 -28.29 -19.93 7.76
N TYR A 395 -27.54 -20.77 7.05
CA TYR A 395 -26.18 -20.46 6.61
C TYR A 395 -25.98 -20.30 5.11
N ARG A 396 -27.00 -20.56 4.29
CA ARG A 396 -26.92 -20.40 2.83
C ARG A 396 -26.58 -18.98 2.43
N ILE A 397 -25.91 -18.84 1.29
CA ILE A 397 -25.68 -17.54 0.69
C ILE A 397 -27.03 -16.90 0.38
N LYS A 398 -27.17 -15.61 0.68
CA LYS A 398 -28.40 -14.88 0.34
C LYS A 398 -28.62 -14.96 -1.18
N PRO A 399 -29.84 -15.30 -1.62
CA PRO A 399 -30.14 -15.34 -3.03
C PRO A 399 -29.90 -13.96 -3.65
N TRP A 400 -29.65 -13.95 -4.96
CA TRP A 400 -29.62 -12.73 -5.75
C TRP A 400 -30.94 -11.96 -5.52
N PRO A 401 -30.89 -10.71 -5.00
CA PRO A 401 -32.09 -10.02 -4.54
C PRO A 401 -32.87 -9.35 -5.69
N PHE A 402 -32.35 -9.41 -6.92
CA PHE A 402 -32.96 -8.79 -8.08
C PHE A 402 -33.63 -9.84 -8.96
N THR A 403 -34.69 -9.46 -9.66
CA THR A 403 -35.46 -10.35 -10.56
C THR A 403 -34.73 -10.68 -11.87
N GLY A 404 -33.56 -10.07 -12.10
CA GLY A 404 -32.73 -10.30 -13.26
C GLY A 404 -31.35 -9.64 -13.11
N PRO A 405 -30.56 -9.60 -14.20
CA PRO A 405 -29.27 -8.91 -14.21
C PRO A 405 -29.42 -7.44 -13.86
N ILE A 406 -28.43 -6.89 -13.15
CA ILE A 406 -28.35 -5.46 -12.87
C ILE A 406 -27.23 -4.82 -13.67
N MET A 407 -27.40 -3.55 -14.01
CA MET A 407 -26.37 -2.77 -14.68
C MET A 407 -25.81 -1.73 -13.71
N ILE A 408 -24.50 -1.74 -13.50
CA ILE A 408 -23.78 -0.66 -12.82
C ILE A 408 -23.18 0.24 -13.90
N LYS A 409 -23.52 1.52 -13.88
CA LYS A 409 -22.97 2.53 -14.78
C LYS A 409 -21.95 3.38 -14.05
N GLU A 410 -20.78 3.58 -14.66
CA GLU A 410 -19.80 4.57 -14.27
C GLU A 410 -19.75 5.64 -15.36
N GLU A 411 -20.12 6.87 -14.99
CA GLU A 411 -20.20 8.00 -15.91
C GLU A 411 -18.90 8.81 -15.91
N ALA A 412 -18.29 8.91 -17.09
CA ALA A 412 -17.16 9.78 -17.43
C ALA A 412 -17.23 10.10 -18.94
N GLU A 413 -16.20 10.73 -19.52
CA GLU A 413 -16.15 11.02 -20.97
C GLU A 413 -16.47 9.81 -21.85
N ASP A 414 -15.96 8.62 -21.52
CA ASP A 414 -16.10 7.40 -22.33
C ASP A 414 -17.11 6.37 -21.78
N GLY A 415 -17.79 6.66 -20.66
CA GLY A 415 -18.86 5.87 -20.02
C GLY A 415 -18.70 4.33 -19.99
N GLU A 416 -18.57 3.71 -18.81
CA GLU A 416 -18.51 2.25 -18.68
C GLU A 416 -19.79 1.69 -18.03
N SER A 417 -20.26 0.55 -18.55
CA SER A 417 -21.39 -0.18 -17.96
C SER A 417 -21.01 -1.64 -17.72
N PHE A 418 -21.36 -2.13 -16.53
CA PHE A 418 -21.09 -3.48 -16.06
C PHE A 418 -22.41 -4.19 -15.82
N LEU A 419 -22.66 -5.24 -16.61
CA LEU A 419 -23.80 -6.13 -16.38
C LEU A 419 -23.38 -7.19 -15.36
N ILE A 420 -24.07 -7.23 -14.23
CA ILE A 420 -23.85 -8.21 -13.16
C ILE A 420 -25.06 -9.11 -13.09
N ASP A 421 -24.80 -10.40 -13.26
CA ASP A 421 -25.79 -11.46 -13.19
C ASP A 421 -25.33 -12.48 -12.13
N HIS A 422 -25.95 -12.40 -10.95
CA HIS A 422 -25.65 -13.19 -9.74
C HIS A 422 -24.29 -12.90 -9.05
N PHE A 423 -24.24 -13.06 -7.71
CA PHE A 423 -23.05 -12.76 -6.88
C PHE A 423 -21.88 -13.74 -7.02
N LEU A 424 -22.15 -14.95 -7.53
CA LEU A 424 -21.24 -16.10 -7.46
C LEU A 424 -20.80 -16.56 -8.84
N SER A 425 -20.80 -15.66 -9.82
CA SER A 425 -20.24 -15.99 -11.12
C SER A 425 -18.72 -15.95 -11.07
N ASN A 426 -18.09 -16.99 -11.60
CA ASN A 426 -16.73 -16.92 -12.09
C ASN A 426 -16.65 -15.71 -13.05
N THR A 427 -15.50 -15.06 -13.19
CA THR A 427 -15.36 -13.80 -13.98
C THR A 427 -15.81 -13.91 -15.46
N SER A 428 -16.24 -15.10 -15.91
CA SER A 428 -16.82 -15.40 -17.21
C SER A 428 -18.18 -14.76 -17.51
N ASN A 429 -18.98 -14.37 -16.51
CA ASN A 429 -20.31 -13.76 -16.77
C ASN A 429 -20.36 -12.23 -16.59
N LEU A 430 -19.27 -11.61 -16.11
CA LEU A 430 -19.16 -10.15 -16.15
C LEU A 430 -18.88 -9.76 -17.59
N ARG A 431 -19.81 -9.07 -18.25
CA ARG A 431 -19.57 -8.47 -19.58
C ARG A 431 -19.44 -6.96 -19.41
N LYS A 432 -18.30 -6.42 -19.82
CA LYS A 432 -18.16 -4.97 -20.04
C LYS A 432 -18.99 -4.65 -21.28
N VAL A 433 -20.08 -3.91 -21.08
CA VAL A 433 -20.94 -3.43 -22.18
C VAL A 433 -20.55 -1.98 -22.41
N THR A 434 -19.42 -1.76 -23.08
CA THR A 434 -19.12 -0.46 -23.66
C THR A 434 -19.97 -0.31 -24.92
N THR A 435 -20.64 0.84 -25.03
CA THR A 435 -21.46 1.28 -26.16
C THR A 435 -20.84 0.84 -27.49
N LEU A 436 -21.50 -0.10 -28.19
CA LEU A 436 -21.24 -0.54 -29.57
C LEU A 436 -19.79 -0.38 -30.09
N LYS A 437 -18.87 -1.19 -29.52
CA LYS A 437 -17.69 -1.74 -30.23
C LYS A 437 -17.11 -2.86 -29.37
N GLU A 438 -17.43 -4.09 -29.75
CA GLU A 438 -16.88 -5.32 -29.18
C GLU A 438 -15.36 -5.36 -29.33
N THR A 439 -14.63 -5.48 -28.23
CA THR A 439 -13.49 -6.40 -28.02
C THR A 439 -12.94 -6.15 -26.63
N PHE A 440 -12.65 -7.21 -25.87
CA PHE A 440 -11.59 -7.33 -24.84
C PHE A 440 -11.92 -8.24 -23.64
N LEU A 441 -13.14 -8.76 -23.47
CA LEU A 441 -13.40 -9.69 -22.34
C LEU A 441 -13.35 -11.19 -22.65
N ASN A 442 -13.39 -11.61 -23.92
CA ASN A 442 -13.42 -13.05 -24.25
C ASN A 442 -12.05 -13.74 -24.25
N GLN A 443 -10.93 -13.02 -24.13
CA GLN A 443 -9.58 -13.60 -24.26
C GLN A 443 -8.80 -13.74 -22.94
N ALA A 444 -9.37 -13.35 -21.80
CA ALA A 444 -8.73 -13.52 -20.48
C ALA A 444 -9.31 -14.70 -19.68
N LEU A 445 -10.15 -15.53 -20.31
CA LEU A 445 -10.97 -16.57 -19.68
C LEU A 445 -10.59 -17.99 -20.11
N ALA A 446 -9.41 -18.18 -20.70
CA ALA A 446 -8.79 -19.50 -20.91
C ALA A 446 -7.72 -19.75 -19.86
#